data_AF-A0A0K0SY86-F1
#
_entry.id   AF-A0A0K0SY86-F1
#
_cell.length_a   1.000
_cell.length_b   1.000
_cell.length_c   1.000
_cell.angle_alpha   90.00
_cell.angle_beta   90.00
_cell.angle_gamma   90.00
#
_symmetry.space_group_name_H-M   'P 1'
#
loop_
_entity.id
_entity.type
_entity.pdbx_description
1 polymer ?
#
loop_
_entity_poly.entity_id
_entity_poly.type
_entity_poly.pdbx_seq_one_letter_code
_entity_poly.pdbx_strand_id
1 'polypeptide(L)'
;MSAIFLSASVPMTTRGTYHETANPFLIQCAVRELVIAALQQHKIVWGGHPAITPMIWSICEDLNIDYSESVVLYQSRFFEDYFPEENRRFKNIIFTNAVYGNREASLLRMRKEMLSRPDLVGAVFIGGMEGVEQEHEIFRHYHPDARILPVPSPGGAALNLALDHGYSSNSDFEDIDFAQLFHTHFAEINKKLS
;
A
#
# COMPACT_ATOMS: atom_id res chain seq x y z
N MET A 1 -11.55 -14.76 0.11
CA MET A 1 -10.91 -13.87 -0.87
C MET A 1 -9.56 -13.49 -0.30
N SER A 2 -8.47 -13.68 -1.04
CA SER A 2 -7.13 -13.28 -0.62
C SER A 2 -6.97 -11.75 -0.68
N ALA A 3 -5.91 -11.24 -0.08
CA ALA A 3 -5.65 -9.83 0.06
C ALA A 3 -4.25 -9.44 -0.44
N ILE A 4 -4.15 -8.21 -0.94
CA ILE A 4 -2.91 -7.56 -1.34
C ILE A 4 -2.67 -6.40 -0.38
N PHE A 5 -1.48 -6.36 0.21
CA PHE A 5 -1.05 -5.22 1.02
C PHE A 5 -0.61 -4.08 0.11
N LEU A 6 -1.08 -2.87 0.37
CA LEU A 6 -0.64 -1.64 -0.27
C LEU A 6 0.13 -0.77 0.73
N SER A 7 1.40 -0.56 0.47
CA SER A 7 2.21 0.48 1.12
C SER A 7 2.42 1.63 0.14
N ALA A 8 1.84 2.79 0.43
CA ALA A 8 1.99 3.96 -0.41
C ALA A 8 1.97 5.25 0.41
N SER A 9 2.70 6.25 -0.07
CA SER A 9 2.58 7.63 0.40
C SER A 9 3.15 8.58 -0.64
N VAL A 10 2.76 9.86 -0.59
CA VAL A 10 3.32 10.91 -1.44
C VAL A 10 4.41 11.63 -0.64
N PRO A 11 5.69 11.55 -1.03
CA PRO A 11 6.77 12.22 -0.31
C PRO A 11 6.56 13.74 -0.28
N MET A 12 6.83 14.34 0.89
CA MET A 12 6.80 15.79 1.05
C MET A 12 8.22 16.35 1.03
N THR A 13 8.40 17.53 0.44
CA THR A 13 9.71 18.23 0.35
C THR A 13 10.36 18.53 1.71
N THR A 14 9.60 18.41 2.79
CA THR A 14 10.06 18.67 4.17
C THR A 14 10.72 17.45 4.84
N ARG A 15 10.78 16.28 4.20
CA ARG A 15 11.33 15.05 4.78
C ARG A 15 12.19 14.25 3.81
N GLY A 16 13.51 14.25 4.07
CA GLY A 16 14.49 13.44 3.33
C GLY A 16 14.57 13.78 1.84
N THR A 17 15.25 12.93 1.08
CA THR A 17 15.50 13.11 -0.36
C THR A 17 14.53 12.32 -1.25
N TYR A 18 13.61 11.54 -0.66
CA TYR A 18 12.64 10.74 -1.43
C TYR A 18 11.78 11.56 -2.40
N HIS A 19 11.58 12.84 -2.11
CA HIS A 19 10.82 13.76 -2.97
C HIS A 19 11.57 14.16 -4.25
N GLU A 20 12.89 13.97 -4.32
CA GLU A 20 13.71 14.36 -5.48
C GLU A 20 13.42 13.47 -6.69
N THR A 21 13.07 12.22 -6.45
CA THR A 21 12.73 11.23 -7.49
C THR A 21 11.23 10.99 -7.60
N ALA A 22 10.45 11.31 -6.56
CA ALA A 22 9.04 11.00 -6.53
C ALA A 22 8.22 11.88 -7.48
N ASN A 23 7.35 11.24 -8.24
CA ASN A 23 6.37 11.90 -9.08
C ASN A 23 4.96 11.67 -8.50
N PRO A 24 4.36 12.68 -7.83
CA PRO A 24 3.03 12.55 -7.24
C PRO A 24 1.98 12.07 -8.24
N PHE A 25 2.00 12.56 -9.49
CA PHE A 25 1.03 12.16 -10.52
C PHE A 25 1.13 10.67 -10.84
N LEU A 26 2.35 10.15 -11.03
CA LEU A 26 2.56 8.73 -11.26
C LEU A 26 2.17 7.87 -10.05
N ILE A 27 2.35 8.37 -8.83
CA ILE A 27 1.85 7.69 -7.62
C ILE A 27 0.33 7.55 -7.68
N GLN A 28 -0.40 8.61 -8.05
CA GLN A 28 -1.87 8.54 -8.16
C GLN A 28 -2.30 7.56 -9.25
N CYS A 29 -1.67 7.61 -10.42
CA CYS A 29 -1.92 6.68 -11.52
C CYS A 29 -1.69 5.23 -11.08
N ALA A 30 -0.56 4.94 -10.44
CA ALA A 30 -0.22 3.60 -9.99
C ALA A 30 -1.20 3.09 -8.92
N VAL A 31 -1.59 3.92 -7.94
CA VAL A 31 -2.57 3.53 -6.93
C VAL A 31 -3.94 3.27 -7.57
N ARG A 32 -4.36 4.09 -8.53
CA ARG A 32 -5.62 3.91 -9.26
C ARG A 32 -5.65 2.60 -10.03
N GLU A 33 -4.62 2.34 -10.84
CA GLU A 33 -4.54 1.11 -11.64
C GLU A 33 -4.41 -0.13 -10.75
N LEU A 34 -3.73 -0.02 -9.59
CA LEU A 34 -3.69 -1.11 -8.61
C LEU A 34 -5.09 -1.43 -8.09
N VAL A 35 -5.86 -0.39 -7.72
CA VAL A 35 -7.22 -0.58 -7.23
C VAL A 35 -8.06 -1.29 -8.29
N ILE A 36 -8.02 -0.82 -9.53
CA ILE A 36 -8.76 -1.38 -10.67
C ILE A 36 -8.35 -2.84 -10.93
N ALA A 37 -7.06 -3.14 -10.96
CA ALA A 37 -6.56 -4.49 -11.24
C ALA A 37 -6.91 -5.48 -10.12
N ALA A 38 -6.95 -5.03 -8.87
CA ALA A 38 -7.28 -5.87 -7.72
C ALA A 38 -8.79 -6.15 -7.62
N LEU A 39 -9.64 -5.33 -8.26
CA LEU A 39 -11.10 -5.51 -8.21
C LEU A 39 -11.49 -6.92 -8.57
N GLN A 40 -12.45 -7.46 -7.80
CA GLN A 40 -13.03 -8.79 -7.97
C GLN A 40 -12.06 -9.97 -7.76
N GLN A 41 -10.74 -9.74 -7.66
CA GLN A 41 -9.73 -10.78 -7.46
C GLN A 41 -9.22 -10.82 -6.02
N HIS A 42 -8.90 -9.66 -5.46
CA HIS A 42 -8.31 -9.53 -4.12
C HIS A 42 -8.90 -8.35 -3.35
N LYS A 43 -8.83 -8.43 -2.01
CA LYS A 43 -9.05 -7.25 -1.15
C LYS A 43 -7.77 -6.42 -1.07
N ILE A 44 -7.89 -5.11 -0.94
CA ILE A 44 -6.73 -4.23 -0.69
C ILE A 44 -6.67 -3.89 0.79
N VAL A 45 -5.53 -4.12 1.41
CA VAL A 45 -5.27 -3.82 2.82
C VAL A 45 -4.21 -2.73 2.91
N TRP A 46 -4.46 -1.65 3.64
CA TRP A 46 -3.44 -0.61 3.90
C TRP A 46 -3.62 0.05 5.27
N GLY A 47 -2.60 0.78 5.70
CA GLY A 47 -2.67 1.64 6.90
C GLY A 47 -3.13 3.05 6.53
N GLY A 48 -3.98 3.66 7.36
CA GLY A 48 -4.66 4.94 7.10
C GLY A 48 -3.77 6.16 6.95
N HIS A 49 -3.06 6.20 5.83
CA HIS A 49 -2.19 7.29 5.44
C HIS A 49 -3.07 8.45 4.92
N PRO A 50 -2.84 9.69 5.41
CA PRO A 50 -3.69 10.84 5.06
C PRO A 50 -3.77 11.17 3.56
N ALA A 51 -2.73 10.84 2.77
CA ALA A 51 -2.76 11.10 1.33
C ALA A 51 -3.38 9.95 0.50
N ILE A 52 -3.29 8.70 0.97
CA ILE A 52 -3.75 7.53 0.21
C ILE A 52 -5.23 7.24 0.49
N THR A 53 -5.69 7.45 1.72
CA THR A 53 -7.08 7.14 2.11
C THR A 53 -8.10 7.94 1.30
N PRO A 54 -7.95 9.27 1.10
CA PRO A 54 -8.86 10.03 0.24
C PRO A 54 -8.76 9.65 -1.24
N MET A 55 -7.58 9.20 -1.69
CA MET A 55 -7.36 8.79 -3.08
C MET A 55 -8.11 7.49 -3.39
N ILE A 56 -7.94 6.46 -2.55
CA ILE A 56 -8.68 5.18 -2.68
C ILE A 56 -10.19 5.43 -2.60
N TRP A 57 -10.60 6.35 -1.72
CA TRP A 57 -11.99 6.79 -1.64
C TRP A 57 -12.48 7.32 -2.99
N SER A 58 -11.85 8.35 -3.54
CA SER A 58 -12.25 8.93 -4.83
C SER A 58 -12.36 7.87 -5.93
N ILE A 59 -11.39 6.96 -6.02
CA ILE A 59 -11.36 5.89 -7.04
C ILE A 59 -12.56 4.96 -6.90
N CYS A 60 -12.90 4.56 -5.68
CA CYS A 60 -14.02 3.66 -5.44
C CYS A 60 -15.39 4.33 -5.65
N GLU A 61 -15.52 5.63 -5.36
CA GLU A 61 -16.74 6.41 -5.71
C GLU A 61 -16.90 6.49 -7.23
N ASP A 62 -15.82 6.84 -7.94
CA ASP A 62 -15.82 6.98 -9.41
C ASP A 62 -16.20 5.67 -10.12
N LEU A 63 -15.82 4.53 -9.55
CA LEU A 63 -16.06 3.20 -10.10
C LEU A 63 -17.33 2.52 -9.55
N ASN A 64 -18.08 3.19 -8.66
CA ASN A 64 -19.28 2.66 -8.01
C ASN A 64 -19.06 1.28 -7.35
N ILE A 65 -17.94 1.11 -6.64
CA ILE A 65 -17.54 -0.14 -5.99
C ILE A 65 -18.04 -0.15 -4.54
N ASP A 66 -18.55 -1.30 -4.08
CA ASP A 66 -18.79 -1.49 -2.65
C ASP A 66 -17.46 -1.63 -1.89
N TYR A 67 -17.11 -0.57 -1.18
CA TYR A 67 -15.97 -0.48 -0.27
C TYR A 67 -15.90 -1.64 0.71
N SER A 68 -17.05 -2.08 1.23
CA SER A 68 -17.09 -3.10 2.28
C SER A 68 -16.67 -4.49 1.81
N GLU A 69 -16.58 -4.71 0.50
CA GLU A 69 -16.10 -5.99 -0.03
C GLU A 69 -14.67 -5.91 -0.56
N SER A 70 -14.22 -4.73 -0.98
CA SER A 70 -12.98 -4.60 -1.75
C SER A 70 -11.79 -4.06 -0.93
N VAL A 71 -12.03 -3.38 0.20
CA VAL A 71 -10.98 -2.70 0.95
C VAL A 71 -11.01 -2.95 2.46
N VAL A 72 -9.83 -2.92 3.09
CA VAL A 72 -9.65 -3.01 4.55
C VAL A 72 -8.64 -1.95 4.99
N LEU A 73 -9.09 -1.03 5.85
CA LEU A 73 -8.31 0.09 6.34
C LEU A 73 -7.87 -0.18 7.78
N TYR A 74 -6.57 -0.15 8.06
CA TYR A 74 -6.05 -0.20 9.43
C TYR A 74 -5.75 1.20 9.94
N GLN A 75 -6.20 1.52 11.16
CA GLN A 75 -5.95 2.81 11.77
C GLN A 75 -5.58 2.65 13.24
N SER A 76 -4.50 3.29 13.69
CA SER A 76 -4.14 3.31 15.11
C SER A 76 -4.97 4.35 15.85
N ARG A 77 -5.56 3.94 16.99
CA ARG A 77 -6.28 4.82 17.91
C ARG A 77 -5.42 5.97 18.45
N PHE A 78 -4.10 5.89 18.31
CA PHE A 78 -3.20 6.99 18.65
C PHE A 78 -3.53 8.27 17.85
N PHE A 79 -4.08 8.13 16.64
CA PHE A 79 -4.44 9.27 15.78
C PHE A 79 -5.93 9.58 15.78
N GLU A 80 -6.70 9.09 16.75
CA GLU A 80 -8.17 9.18 16.75
C GLU A 80 -8.69 10.63 16.63
N ASP A 81 -7.98 11.57 17.23
CA ASP A 81 -8.29 13.02 17.15
C ASP A 81 -8.02 13.63 15.76
N TYR A 82 -7.29 12.93 14.89
CA TYR A 82 -6.90 13.37 13.54
C TYR A 82 -7.55 12.55 12.44
N PHE A 83 -8.49 11.66 12.78
CA PHE A 83 -9.16 10.86 11.78
C PHE A 83 -9.98 11.76 10.85
N PRO A 84 -9.79 11.64 9.51
CA PRO A 84 -10.63 12.37 8.56
C PRO A 84 -12.10 11.93 8.73
N GLU A 85 -13.05 12.84 8.48
CA GLU A 85 -14.48 12.51 8.61
C GLU A 85 -14.90 11.37 7.67
N GLU A 86 -14.20 11.26 6.55
CA GLU A 86 -14.29 10.21 5.53
C GLU A 86 -14.09 8.81 6.12
N ASN A 87 -13.37 8.67 7.24
CA ASN A 87 -13.25 7.39 7.95
C ASN A 87 -14.62 6.83 8.34
N ARG A 88 -15.63 7.66 8.62
CA ARG A 88 -17.00 7.20 8.93
C ARG A 88 -17.67 6.51 7.75
N ARG A 89 -17.18 6.73 6.53
CA ARG A 89 -17.75 6.16 5.30
C ARG A 89 -17.15 4.80 4.96
N PHE A 90 -15.96 4.49 5.46
CA PHE A 90 -15.39 3.16 5.37
C PHE A 90 -16.05 2.24 6.40
N LYS A 91 -16.83 1.27 5.93
CA LYS A 91 -17.43 0.25 6.80
C LYS A 91 -16.43 -0.78 7.34
N ASN A 92 -15.21 -0.80 6.79
CA ASN A 92 -14.16 -1.80 7.04
C ASN A 92 -12.89 -1.23 7.68
N ILE A 93 -13.04 -0.41 8.72
CA ILE A 93 -11.89 0.07 9.49
C ILE A 93 -11.59 -0.88 10.63
N ILE A 94 -10.34 -1.35 10.70
CA ILE A 94 -9.80 -2.08 11.83
C ILE A 94 -8.97 -1.11 12.68
N PHE A 95 -9.50 -0.80 13.86
CA PHE A 95 -8.81 0.04 14.84
C PHE A 95 -7.85 -0.78 15.68
N THR A 96 -6.60 -0.32 15.76
CA THR A 96 -5.55 -0.95 16.59
C THR A 96 -5.29 -0.09 17.83
N ASN A 97 -5.02 -0.73 18.95
CA ASN A 97 -4.81 -0.02 20.21
C ASN A 97 -3.57 0.88 20.17
N ALA A 98 -3.68 2.06 20.77
CA ALA A 98 -2.53 2.94 20.97
C ALA A 98 -1.60 2.37 22.04
N VAL A 99 -0.30 2.64 21.89
CA VAL A 99 0.68 2.51 22.97
C VAL A 99 0.82 3.89 23.61
N TYR A 100 0.56 3.96 24.92
CA TYR A 100 0.42 5.23 25.64
C TYR A 100 1.59 6.19 25.40
N GLY A 101 1.28 7.39 24.88
CA GLY A 101 2.25 8.46 24.62
C GLY A 101 3.30 8.15 23.56
N ASN A 102 3.25 6.99 22.88
CA ASN A 102 4.29 6.56 21.96
C ASN A 102 3.75 6.33 20.56
N ARG A 103 3.96 7.33 19.70
CA ARG A 103 3.56 7.33 18.29
C ARG A 103 4.18 6.17 17.51
N GLU A 104 5.48 5.96 17.63
CA GLU A 104 6.22 4.94 16.88
C GLU A 104 5.81 3.54 17.30
N ALA A 105 5.67 3.29 18.60
CA ALA A 105 5.20 2.01 19.11
C ALA A 105 3.74 1.73 18.70
N SER A 106 2.89 2.76 18.66
CA SER A 106 1.51 2.64 18.17
C SER A 106 1.46 2.28 16.67
N LEU A 107 2.29 2.93 15.85
CA LEU A 107 2.43 2.63 14.43
C LEU A 107 3.01 1.23 14.19
N LEU A 108 4.06 0.85 14.91
CA LEU A 108 4.67 -0.48 14.81
C LEU A 108 3.66 -1.57 15.20
N ARG A 109 2.89 -1.35 16.26
CA ARG A 109 1.81 -2.26 16.66
C ARG A 109 0.79 -2.41 15.55
N MET A 110 0.30 -1.31 14.99
CA MET A 110 -0.64 -1.32 13.87
C MET A 110 -0.08 -2.09 12.67
N ARG A 111 1.17 -1.82 12.27
CA ARG A 111 1.84 -2.53 11.18
C ARG A 111 1.95 -4.02 11.44
N LYS A 112 2.34 -4.44 12.64
CA LYS A 112 2.42 -5.87 12.99
C LYS A 112 1.04 -6.54 12.94
N GLU A 113 0.00 -5.92 13.48
CA GLU A 113 -1.37 -6.45 13.44
C GLU A 113 -1.91 -6.52 12.00
N MET A 114 -1.60 -5.53 11.16
CA MET A 114 -2.01 -5.48 9.76
C MET A 114 -1.24 -6.49 8.90
N LEU A 115 0.08 -6.52 9.01
CA LEU A 115 0.96 -7.29 8.12
C LEU A 115 1.07 -8.76 8.51
N SER A 116 0.66 -9.16 9.72
CA SER A 116 0.60 -10.58 10.12
C SER A 116 -0.64 -11.32 9.62
N ARG A 117 -1.54 -10.64 8.91
CA ARG A 117 -2.75 -11.22 8.32
C ARG A 117 -2.43 -12.42 7.44
N PRO A 118 -3.02 -13.61 7.67
CA PRO A 118 -2.70 -14.82 6.91
C PRO A 118 -3.29 -14.84 5.50
N ASP A 119 -4.24 -13.96 5.19
CA ASP A 119 -4.86 -13.85 3.88
C ASP A 119 -4.08 -12.94 2.90
N LEU A 120 -2.99 -12.32 3.36
CA LEU A 120 -2.08 -11.55 2.51
C LEU A 120 -1.25 -12.48 1.63
N VAL A 121 -1.48 -12.41 0.31
CA VAL A 121 -0.79 -13.26 -0.68
C VAL A 121 0.26 -12.48 -1.49
N GLY A 122 0.25 -11.16 -1.37
CA GLY A 122 1.23 -10.27 -1.98
C GLY A 122 1.21 -8.87 -1.40
N ALA A 123 2.22 -8.09 -1.78
CA ALA A 123 2.36 -6.70 -1.39
C ALA A 123 2.83 -5.83 -2.57
N VAL A 124 2.26 -4.63 -2.66
CA VAL A 124 2.61 -3.61 -3.64
C VAL A 124 3.08 -2.35 -2.91
N PHE A 125 4.23 -1.82 -3.32
CA PHE A 125 4.85 -0.62 -2.74
C PHE A 125 4.91 0.47 -3.81
N ILE A 126 4.35 1.65 -3.52
CA ILE A 126 4.24 2.76 -4.48
C ILE A 126 4.71 4.07 -3.82
N GLY A 127 5.76 4.67 -4.37
CA GLY A 127 6.28 5.94 -3.87
C GLY A 127 6.83 5.86 -2.44
N GLY A 128 6.50 6.90 -1.68
CA GLY A 128 6.68 6.98 -0.23
C GLY A 128 8.08 7.23 0.32
N MET A 129 8.19 7.09 1.64
CA MET A 129 9.34 7.48 2.48
C MET A 129 9.75 6.31 3.41
N GLU A 130 10.44 6.58 4.54
CA GLU A 130 11.00 5.55 5.43
C GLU A 130 9.97 4.51 5.94
N GLY A 131 8.69 4.87 5.98
CA GLY A 131 7.62 3.96 6.40
C GLY A 131 7.42 2.77 5.45
N VAL A 132 7.68 2.96 4.16
CA VAL A 132 7.52 1.93 3.11
C VAL A 132 8.58 0.84 3.29
N GLU A 133 9.83 1.22 3.56
CA GLU A 133 10.93 0.30 3.83
C GLU A 133 10.67 -0.52 5.11
N GLN A 134 10.21 0.13 6.19
CA GLN A 134 9.85 -0.57 7.43
C GLN A 134 8.70 -1.57 7.22
N GLU A 135 7.70 -1.22 6.40
CA GLU A 135 6.59 -2.11 6.09
C GLU A 135 7.03 -3.29 5.20
N HIS A 136 7.98 -3.07 4.31
CA HIS A 136 8.59 -4.12 3.50
C HIS A 136 9.31 -5.17 4.35
N GLU A 137 10.15 -4.73 5.29
CA GLU A 137 10.86 -5.64 6.21
C GLU A 137 9.88 -6.49 7.03
N ILE A 138 8.84 -5.85 7.60
CA ILE A 138 7.82 -6.55 8.39
C ILE A 138 7.02 -7.52 7.52
N PHE A 139 6.64 -7.12 6.30
CA PHE A 139 5.89 -7.99 5.40
C PHE A 139 6.71 -9.22 4.98
N ARG A 140 7.98 -9.04 4.60
CA ARG A 140 8.92 -10.13 4.29
C ARG A 140 9.08 -11.12 5.44
N HIS A 141 9.06 -10.62 6.67
CA HIS A 141 9.17 -11.46 7.86
C HIS A 141 7.94 -12.36 8.05
N TYR A 142 6.73 -11.82 7.90
CA TYR A 142 5.50 -12.60 8.07
C TYR A 142 5.14 -13.47 6.86
N HIS A 143 5.48 -13.01 5.65
CA HIS A 143 5.09 -13.64 4.39
C HIS A 143 6.31 -13.88 3.48
N PRO A 144 7.27 -14.75 3.89
CA PRO A 144 8.50 -14.97 3.14
C PRO A 144 8.26 -15.50 1.71
N ASP A 145 7.13 -16.19 1.50
CA ASP A 145 6.74 -16.77 0.22
C ASP A 145 5.78 -15.87 -0.60
N ALA A 146 5.29 -14.76 -0.05
CA ALA A 146 4.39 -13.88 -0.79
C ALA A 146 5.14 -13.11 -1.88
N ARG A 147 4.42 -12.80 -2.95
CA ARG A 147 4.96 -11.97 -4.04
C ARG A 147 5.01 -10.50 -3.60
N ILE A 148 6.13 -9.85 -3.87
CA ILE A 148 6.36 -8.44 -3.54
C ILE A 148 6.64 -7.69 -4.84
N LEU A 149 5.98 -6.54 -5.02
CA LEU A 149 6.15 -5.65 -6.15
C LEU A 149 6.36 -4.20 -5.67
N PRO A 150 7.61 -3.73 -5.60
CA PRO A 150 7.89 -2.31 -5.60
C PRO A 150 7.68 -1.77 -7.01
N VAL A 151 6.89 -0.71 -7.14
CA VAL A 151 6.65 0.00 -8.41
C VAL A 151 7.64 1.16 -8.49
N PRO A 152 8.66 1.08 -9.36
CA PRO A 152 9.76 2.04 -9.29
C PRO A 152 9.51 3.35 -10.04
N SER A 153 8.75 3.36 -11.12
CA SER A 153 8.58 4.55 -11.98
C SER A 153 7.97 5.78 -11.30
N PRO A 154 7.14 5.67 -10.23
CA PRO A 154 6.72 6.82 -9.44
C PRO A 154 7.81 7.39 -8.50
N GLY A 155 8.97 6.75 -8.39
CA GLY A 155 10.09 7.18 -7.53
C GLY A 155 9.87 6.90 -6.04
N GLY A 156 10.56 7.65 -5.18
CA GLY A 156 10.48 7.51 -3.72
C GLY A 156 11.06 6.20 -3.17
N ALA A 157 10.61 5.80 -1.98
CA ALA A 157 11.11 4.60 -1.30
C ALA A 157 10.86 3.31 -2.09
N ALA A 158 9.78 3.23 -2.88
CA ALA A 158 9.52 2.08 -3.75
C ALA A 158 10.61 1.88 -4.83
N LEU A 159 11.17 2.96 -5.38
CA LEU A 159 12.31 2.89 -6.30
C LEU A 159 13.56 2.35 -5.59
N ASN A 160 13.85 2.86 -4.39
CA ASN A 160 14.98 2.38 -3.59
C ASN A 160 14.83 0.88 -3.28
N LEU A 161 13.64 0.44 -2.86
CA LEU A 161 13.35 -0.97 -2.63
C LEU A 161 13.57 -1.83 -3.87
N ALA A 162 13.19 -1.35 -5.06
CA ALA A 162 13.41 -2.06 -6.31
C ALA A 162 14.91 -2.25 -6.60
N LEU A 163 15.71 -1.20 -6.39
CA LEU A 163 17.15 -1.18 -6.62
C LEU A 163 17.91 -2.03 -5.59
N ASP A 164 17.64 -1.83 -4.30
CA ASP A 164 18.41 -2.41 -3.20
C ASP A 164 18.18 -3.93 -3.05
N HIS A 165 17.00 -4.40 -3.43
CA HIS A 165 16.63 -5.83 -3.31
C HIS A 165 16.56 -6.55 -4.65
N GLY A 166 16.83 -5.87 -5.77
CA GLY A 166 16.84 -6.48 -7.11
C GLY A 166 15.48 -7.01 -7.57
N TYR A 167 14.39 -6.31 -7.22
CA TYR A 167 13.03 -6.70 -7.66
C TYR A 167 12.73 -6.34 -9.12
N SER A 168 13.55 -5.49 -9.74
CA SER A 168 13.31 -4.96 -11.08
C SER A 168 14.55 -5.07 -11.98
N SER A 169 14.29 -5.21 -13.27
CA SER A 169 15.29 -5.06 -14.33
C SER A 169 15.39 -3.58 -14.76
N ASN A 170 16.49 -3.19 -15.41
CA ASN A 170 16.71 -1.79 -15.81
C ASN A 170 15.61 -1.20 -16.71
N SER A 171 14.85 -2.03 -17.44
CA SER A 171 13.74 -1.58 -18.27
C SER A 171 12.48 -1.20 -17.49
N ASP A 172 12.33 -1.69 -16.25
CA ASP A 172 11.10 -1.52 -15.48
C ASP A 172 11.04 -0.15 -14.79
N PHE A 173 12.16 0.58 -14.75
CA PHE A 173 12.27 1.88 -14.07
C PHE A 173 11.53 3.01 -14.78
N GLU A 174 11.33 2.91 -16.09
CA GLU A 174 10.62 3.91 -16.91
C GLU A 174 9.22 3.44 -17.34
N ASP A 175 8.84 2.20 -17.02
CA ASP A 175 7.55 1.66 -17.43
C ASP A 175 6.41 2.30 -16.61
N ILE A 176 5.47 2.91 -17.33
CA ILE A 176 4.28 3.56 -16.79
C ILE A 176 2.99 2.84 -17.19
N ASP A 177 3.08 1.66 -17.83
CA ASP A 177 1.95 0.77 -18.08
C ASP A 177 1.61 -0.02 -16.80
N PHE A 178 1.09 0.71 -15.81
CA PHE A 178 0.69 0.15 -14.53
C PHE A 178 -0.39 -0.92 -14.66
N ALA A 179 -1.27 -0.80 -15.67
CA ALA A 179 -2.32 -1.77 -15.92
C ALA A 179 -1.72 -3.14 -16.28
N GLN A 180 -0.80 -3.18 -17.24
CA GLN A 180 -0.11 -4.42 -17.62
C GLN A 180 0.75 -4.96 -16.48
N LEU A 181 1.42 -4.09 -15.73
CA LEU A 181 2.25 -4.45 -14.58
C LEU A 181 1.42 -5.22 -13.52
N PHE A 182 0.30 -4.64 -13.07
CA PHE A 182 -0.52 -5.27 -12.04
C PHE A 182 -1.25 -6.51 -12.56
N HIS A 183 -1.70 -6.51 -13.82
CA HIS A 183 -2.28 -7.70 -14.42
C HIS A 183 -1.31 -8.88 -14.41
N THR A 184 -0.06 -8.65 -14.82
CA THR A 184 0.99 -9.67 -14.83
C THR A 184 1.29 -10.16 -13.41
N HIS A 185 1.43 -9.22 -12.46
CA HIS A 185 1.70 -9.55 -11.06
C HIS A 185 0.60 -10.42 -10.44
N PHE A 186 -0.67 -10.06 -10.62
CA PHE A 186 -1.79 -10.83 -10.09
C PHE A 186 -1.99 -12.18 -10.79
N ALA A 187 -1.71 -12.26 -12.09
CA ALA A 187 -1.71 -13.55 -12.79
C ALA A 187 -0.68 -14.53 -12.20
N GLU A 188 0.51 -14.05 -11.81
CA GLU A 188 1.50 -14.89 -11.13
C GLU A 188 1.07 -15.32 -9.72
N ILE A 189 0.49 -14.40 -8.94
CA ILE A 189 -0.06 -14.72 -7.62
C ILE A 189 -1.11 -15.82 -7.75
N ASN A 190 -2.05 -15.67 -8.69
CA ASN A 190 -3.13 -16.63 -8.89
C ASN A 190 -2.63 -18.01 -9.33
N LYS A 191 -1.58 -18.09 -10.17
CA LYS A 191 -0.93 -19.36 -10.53
C LYS A 191 -0.29 -20.07 -9.34
N LYS A 192 0.16 -19.34 -8.32
CA LYS A 192 0.74 -19.93 -7.10
C LYS A 192 -0.33 -20.42 -6.12
N LEU A 193 -1.55 -19.85 -6.19
CA LEU A 193 -2.68 -20.21 -5.34
C LEU A 193 -3.51 -21.38 -5.89
N SER A 194 -3.43 -21.66 -7.19
CA SER A 194 -4.09 -22.79 -7.88
C SER A 194 -3.30 -24.09 -7.74
#